data_AF-A0AAN8UII4-F1
#
_entry.id   AF-A0AAN8UII4-F1
#
_cell.length_a   1.000
_cell.length_b   1.000
_cell.length_c   1.000
_cell.angle_alpha   90.00
_cell.angle_beta   90.00
_cell.angle_gamma   90.00
#
_symmetry.space_group_name_H-M   'P 1'
#
loop_
_entity.id
_entity.type
_entity.pdbx_description
1 polymer ?
#
loop_
_entity_poly.entity_id
_entity_poly.type
_entity_poly.pdbx_seq_one_letter_code
_entity_poly.pdbx_strand_id
1 'polypeptide(L)'
;MHSWWESVSKARSRIQQLSSILPSSYSLSSLADSDRPARSLLQSSDSYSAISSALSSPDAGSGTDPLCNWLYDTFLSSDPDLRLVVLSFIPLISGLYLSRVISSSSSSTSNSPSLAGFEAVLLAIYAAETKLRGGKPVLISIPDLSQPSLYHSPRNKVGSNAARVSVGVLSAPLEPQIAMKSTKRAGIIGVALDCYYKVISQMPSWSKLDLCRFASAWAGQECPCRTEFDEIETVIDSFSEIEDVGREMGKLVIEESCSDSRGSRIPLPWELMQPVLRIVGHCLLGPLNSDDVKDAASVAVRCLYARASHDLVPQAILSTRSLIQLDKRARDAAKMAAANAASSNANTPSKAKKPEVLLVSK
;
A
#
# COMPACT_ATOMS: atom_id res chain seq x y z
N MET A 1 22.49 20.78 11.67
CA MET A 1 22.41 19.47 12.35
C MET A 1 21.48 19.64 13.53
N HIS A 2 20.26 19.11 13.47
CA HIS A 2 19.39 19.12 14.66
C HIS A 2 20.02 18.20 15.71
N SER A 3 20.11 18.67 16.95
CA SER A 3 20.63 17.83 18.02
C SER A 3 19.66 16.66 18.24
N TRP A 4 20.18 15.46 18.42
CA TRP A 4 19.35 14.26 18.62
C TRP A 4 18.32 14.46 19.76
N TRP A 5 18.72 15.17 20.82
CA TRP A 5 17.87 15.54 21.94
C TRP A 5 16.72 16.49 21.58
N GLU A 6 16.90 17.42 20.63
CA GLU A 6 15.81 18.26 20.10
C GLU A 6 14.76 17.42 19.38
N SER A 7 15.18 16.45 18.56
CA SER A 7 14.24 15.55 17.87
C SER A 7 13.45 14.70 18.87
N VAL A 8 14.13 14.11 19.87
CA VAL A 8 13.48 13.28 20.89
C VAL A 8 12.50 14.11 21.74
N SER A 9 12.90 15.29 22.22
CA SER A 9 12.02 16.16 23.01
C SER A 9 10.80 16.65 22.22
N LYS A 10 10.98 16.98 20.94
CA LYS A 10 9.89 17.35 20.04
C LYS A 10 8.91 16.19 19.81
N ALA A 11 9.43 14.99 19.56
CA ALA A 11 8.59 13.81 19.39
C ALA A 11 7.82 13.45 20.68
N ARG A 12 8.44 13.59 21.85
CA ARG A 12 7.76 13.44 23.15
C ARG A 12 6.62 14.44 23.32
N SER A 13 6.86 15.72 23.04
CA SER A 13 5.83 16.76 23.11
C SER A 13 4.66 16.44 22.17
N ARG A 14 4.93 15.99 20.94
CA ARG A 14 3.87 15.58 20.00
C ARG A 14 3.08 14.37 20.48
N ILE A 15 3.72 13.36 21.09
CA ILE A 15 3.02 12.19 21.65
C ILE A 15 2.15 12.59 22.84
N GLN A 16 2.62 13.48 23.70
CA GLN A 16 1.82 14.00 24.82
C GLN A 16 0.61 14.80 24.32
N GLN A 17 0.78 15.64 23.29
CA GLN A 17 -0.34 16.30 22.62
C GLN A 17 -1.34 15.28 22.06
N LEU A 18 -0.87 14.23 21.38
CA LEU A 18 -1.72 13.18 20.85
C LEU A 18 -2.50 12.46 21.97
N SER A 19 -1.87 12.20 23.12
CA SER A 19 -2.52 11.55 24.26
C SER A 19 -3.65 12.39 24.86
N SER A 20 -3.59 13.73 24.73
CA SER A 20 -4.67 14.62 25.17
C SER A 20 -5.86 14.67 24.20
N ILE A 21 -5.65 14.26 22.95
CA ILE A 21 -6.67 14.27 21.88
C ILE A 21 -7.41 12.93 21.85
N LEU A 22 -6.69 11.83 22.06
CA LEU A 22 -7.28 10.49 22.04
C LEU A 22 -8.03 10.19 23.35
N PRO A 23 -9.07 9.32 23.30
CA PRO A 23 -9.76 8.88 24.51
C PRO A 23 -8.79 8.25 25.51
N SER A 24 -9.02 8.50 26.82
CA SER A 24 -8.15 8.07 27.93
C SER A 24 -7.93 6.56 28.05
N SER A 25 -8.62 5.74 27.25
CA SER A 25 -8.42 4.29 27.16
C SER A 25 -7.06 3.91 26.56
N TYR A 26 -6.37 4.83 25.88
CA TYR A 26 -5.09 4.57 25.23
C TYR A 26 -3.94 5.26 25.97
N SER A 27 -3.15 4.50 26.72
CA SER A 27 -1.96 5.04 27.38
C SER A 27 -0.80 5.11 26.39
N LEU A 28 -0.50 6.30 25.87
CA LEU A 28 0.66 6.57 25.00
C LEU A 28 1.91 6.99 25.79
N SER A 29 1.82 7.09 27.12
CA SER A 29 2.90 7.60 27.98
C SER A 29 4.17 6.76 27.89
N SER A 30 4.03 5.43 27.81
CA SER A 30 5.17 4.50 27.66
C SER A 30 5.96 4.71 26.36
N LEU A 31 5.30 5.17 25.30
CA LEU A 31 5.94 5.43 24.00
C LEU A 31 6.74 6.74 24.04
N ALA A 32 6.27 7.73 24.79
CA ALA A 32 6.98 8.99 24.99
C ALA A 32 8.32 8.75 25.72
N ASP A 33 8.35 7.85 26.70
CA ASP A 33 9.56 7.61 27.50
C ASP A 33 10.65 6.81 26.78
N SER A 34 10.35 6.23 25.61
CA SER A 34 11.33 5.49 24.81
C SER A 34 12.48 6.37 24.28
N ASP A 35 13.59 5.72 23.88
CA ASP A 35 14.77 6.39 23.29
C ASP A 35 14.49 6.95 21.89
N ARG A 36 13.53 6.36 21.17
CA ARG A 36 13.10 6.78 19.83
C ARG A 36 11.57 6.88 19.76
N PRO A 37 10.97 7.91 20.39
CA PRO A 37 9.52 8.06 20.51
C PRO A 37 8.79 8.01 19.17
N ALA A 38 9.29 8.68 18.13
CA ALA A 38 8.65 8.72 16.82
C ALA A 38 8.61 7.35 16.13
N ARG A 39 9.69 6.56 16.21
CA ARG A 39 9.71 5.19 15.65
C ARG A 39 8.88 4.21 16.48
N SER A 40 8.91 4.34 17.80
CA SER A 40 8.07 3.56 18.70
C SER A 40 6.58 3.78 18.38
N LEU A 41 6.19 5.04 18.16
CA LEU A 41 4.83 5.38 17.73
C LEU A 41 4.46 4.77 16.37
N LEU A 42 5.38 4.79 15.40
CA LEU A 42 5.16 4.19 14.07
C LEU A 42 4.97 2.67 14.12
N GLN A 43 5.66 1.99 15.04
CA GLN A 43 5.62 0.54 15.19
C GLN A 43 4.54 0.03 16.16
N SER A 44 3.88 0.93 16.88
CA SER A 44 2.83 0.58 17.83
C SER A 44 1.49 0.34 17.13
N SER A 45 1.04 -0.92 17.12
CA SER A 45 -0.26 -1.31 16.57
C SER A 45 -1.42 -0.66 17.34
N ASP A 46 -1.32 -0.54 18.66
CA ASP A 46 -2.37 0.03 19.51
C ASP A 46 -2.54 1.54 19.27
N SER A 47 -1.43 2.24 19.04
CA SER A 47 -1.47 3.65 18.68
C SER A 47 -2.09 3.86 17.31
N TYR A 48 -1.74 3.00 16.35
CA TYR A 48 -2.33 3.05 15.02
C TYR A 48 -3.83 2.78 15.05
N SER A 49 -4.28 1.76 15.79
CA SER A 49 -5.71 1.42 15.91
C SER A 49 -6.50 2.54 16.58
N ALA A 50 -5.98 3.16 17.63
CA ALA A 50 -6.57 4.31 18.30
C ALA A 50 -6.74 5.52 17.35
N ILE A 51 -5.69 5.89 16.62
CA ILE A 51 -5.75 6.99 15.65
C ILE A 51 -6.69 6.64 14.49
N SER A 52 -6.61 5.41 13.98
CA SER A 52 -7.43 4.98 12.86
C SER A 52 -8.92 4.97 13.18
N SER A 53 -9.30 4.56 14.39
CA SER A 53 -10.69 4.56 14.85
C SER A 53 -11.22 5.98 15.02
N ALA A 54 -10.40 6.89 15.56
CA ALA A 54 -10.74 8.30 15.64
C ALA A 54 -10.96 8.93 14.25
N LEU A 55 -10.06 8.67 13.28
CA LEU A 55 -10.18 9.17 11.89
C LEU A 55 -11.38 8.54 11.13
N SER A 56 -11.75 7.32 11.49
CA SER A 56 -12.86 6.58 10.86
C SER A 56 -14.23 7.04 11.35
N SER A 57 -14.32 7.80 12.44
CA SER A 57 -15.58 8.41 12.89
C SER A 57 -16.19 9.32 11.80
N PRO A 58 -17.52 9.37 11.67
CA PRO A 58 -18.18 10.13 10.60
C PRO A 58 -17.93 11.64 10.68
N ASP A 59 -17.64 12.17 11.87
CA ASP A 59 -17.39 13.58 12.13
C ASP A 59 -15.90 13.99 11.95
N ALA A 60 -15.01 13.01 11.79
CA ALA A 60 -13.59 13.26 11.57
C ALA A 60 -13.31 13.86 10.19
N GLY A 61 -12.29 14.72 10.13
CA GLY A 61 -11.89 15.42 8.91
C GLY A 61 -12.35 16.88 8.83
N SER A 62 -13.05 17.39 9.84
CA SER A 62 -13.36 18.82 9.92
C SER A 62 -12.11 19.68 10.10
N GLY A 63 -12.16 20.94 9.67
CA GLY A 63 -11.03 21.87 9.88
C GLY A 63 -10.74 22.15 11.37
N THR A 64 -11.71 21.86 12.23
CA THR A 64 -11.59 21.98 13.69
C THR A 64 -11.15 20.68 14.36
N ASP A 65 -10.99 19.59 13.61
CA ASP A 65 -10.60 18.29 14.15
C ASP A 65 -9.17 18.37 14.73
N PRO A 66 -9.00 18.21 16.05
CA PRO A 66 -7.69 18.31 16.69
C PRO A 66 -6.71 17.25 16.17
N LEU A 67 -7.20 16.08 15.72
CA LEU A 67 -6.35 15.03 15.19
C LEU A 67 -5.80 15.38 13.80
N CYS A 68 -6.64 15.98 12.94
CA CYS A 68 -6.18 16.51 11.64
C CYS A 68 -5.16 17.63 11.82
N ASN A 69 -5.41 18.53 12.78
CA ASN A 69 -4.46 19.59 13.13
C ASN A 69 -3.14 19.02 13.64
N TRP A 70 -3.19 18.00 14.51
CA TRP A 70 -2.00 17.30 14.99
C TRP A 70 -1.21 16.64 13.86
N LEU A 71 -1.88 15.98 12.91
CA LEU A 71 -1.23 15.37 11.75
C LEU A 71 -0.55 16.42 10.86
N TYR A 72 -1.23 17.53 10.58
CA TYR A 72 -0.69 18.65 9.81
C TYR A 72 0.58 19.23 10.47
N ASP A 73 0.47 19.57 11.75
CA ASP A 73 1.55 20.13 12.55
C ASP A 73 2.75 19.18 12.74
N THR A 74 2.47 17.89 12.82
CA THR A 74 3.49 16.85 12.94
C THR A 74 4.23 16.67 11.63
N PHE A 75 3.55 16.75 10.49
CA PHE A 75 4.19 16.68 9.17
C PHE A 75 5.08 17.90 8.89
N LEU A 76 4.65 19.10 9.29
CA LEU A 76 5.45 20.32 9.15
C LEU A 76 6.71 20.32 10.03
N SER A 77 6.83 19.42 11.00
CA SER A 77 8.06 19.21 11.75
C SER A 77 9.25 18.97 10.83
N SER A 78 10.44 19.41 11.23
CA SER A 78 11.72 19.11 10.56
C SER A 78 12.21 17.67 10.80
N ASP A 79 11.58 16.93 11.71
CA ASP A 79 11.99 15.56 12.05
C ASP A 79 11.47 14.54 11.02
N PRO A 80 12.36 13.81 10.31
CA PRO A 80 11.96 12.81 9.34
C PRO A 80 11.15 11.66 9.96
N ASP A 81 11.44 11.24 11.19
CA ASP A 81 10.76 10.09 11.80
C ASP A 81 9.29 10.43 12.13
N LEU A 82 9.02 11.66 12.58
CA LEU A 82 7.65 12.16 12.77
C LEU A 82 6.88 12.28 11.45
N ARG A 83 7.55 12.68 10.36
CA ARG A 83 6.93 12.69 9.04
C ARG A 83 6.54 11.29 8.58
N LEU A 84 7.35 10.27 8.89
CA LEU A 84 7.00 8.88 8.59
C LEU A 84 5.71 8.44 9.31
N VAL A 85 5.52 8.84 10.57
CA VAL A 85 4.27 8.58 11.30
C VAL A 85 3.08 9.14 10.53
N VAL A 86 3.13 10.40 10.10
CA VAL A 86 2.02 11.00 9.34
C VAL A 86 1.81 10.31 8.00
N LEU A 87 2.90 10.01 7.28
CA LEU A 87 2.83 9.30 6.00
C LEU A 87 2.17 7.92 6.15
N SER A 88 2.35 7.23 7.29
CA SER A 88 1.71 5.93 7.53
C SER A 88 0.18 5.97 7.52
N PHE A 89 -0.44 7.13 7.81
CA PHE A 89 -1.88 7.31 7.78
C PHE A 89 -2.42 7.78 6.42
N ILE A 90 -1.56 8.01 5.42
CA ILE A 90 -1.99 8.51 4.11
C ILE A 90 -2.91 7.56 3.36
N PRO A 91 -2.68 6.23 3.34
CA PRO A 91 -3.66 5.29 2.81
C PRO A 91 -5.04 5.44 3.43
N LEU A 92 -5.10 5.54 4.76
CA LEU A 92 -6.34 5.67 5.52
C LEU A 92 -7.04 7.01 5.24
N ILE A 93 -6.31 8.13 5.32
CA ILE A 93 -6.85 9.47 5.07
C ILE A 93 -7.36 9.56 3.63
N SER A 94 -6.62 9.04 2.66
CA SER A 94 -7.02 9.03 1.24
C SER A 94 -8.29 8.21 1.02
N GLY A 95 -8.35 7.02 1.63
CA GLY A 95 -9.52 6.12 1.65
C GLY A 95 -10.76 6.83 2.15
N LEU A 96 -10.69 7.30 3.38
CA LEU A 96 -11.79 7.95 4.07
C LEU A 96 -12.23 9.24 3.39
N TYR A 97 -11.29 10.07 2.96
CA TYR A 97 -11.59 11.31 2.24
C TYR A 97 -12.34 11.02 0.94
N LEU A 98 -11.83 10.12 0.09
CA LEU A 98 -12.45 9.81 -1.19
C LEU A 98 -13.84 9.20 -1.02
N SER A 99 -14.01 8.28 -0.08
CA SER A 99 -15.32 7.69 0.22
C SER A 99 -16.32 8.75 0.68
N ARG A 100 -15.94 9.60 1.64
CA ARG A 100 -16.86 10.61 2.21
C ARG A 100 -17.23 11.69 1.21
N VAL A 101 -16.30 12.16 0.38
CA VAL A 101 -16.61 13.15 -0.67
C VAL A 101 -17.69 12.65 -1.62
N ILE A 102 -17.65 11.36 -1.98
CA ILE A 102 -18.61 10.78 -2.93
C ILE A 102 -19.95 10.55 -2.25
N SER A 103 -19.96 10.05 -1.02
CA SER A 103 -21.18 9.93 -0.23
C SER A 103 -21.89 11.27 -0.07
N SER A 104 -21.15 12.34 0.27
CA SER A 104 -21.70 13.70 0.38
C SER A 104 -22.26 14.24 -0.95
N SER A 105 -21.68 13.84 -2.09
CA SER A 105 -22.23 14.23 -3.40
C SER A 105 -23.53 13.51 -3.77
N SER A 106 -23.77 12.33 -3.18
CA SER A 106 -24.94 11.49 -3.46
C SER A 106 -26.13 11.77 -2.55
N SER A 107 -25.89 12.24 -1.31
CA SER A 107 -26.94 12.62 -0.36
C SER A 107 -27.23 14.11 -0.48
N SER A 108 -28.37 14.48 -1.07
CA SER A 108 -28.88 15.85 -1.18
C SER A 108 -29.31 16.50 0.16
N THR A 109 -28.79 16.02 1.28
CA THR A 109 -29.11 16.50 2.63
C THR A 109 -28.06 17.48 3.14
N SER A 110 -28.54 18.56 3.72
CA SER A 110 -27.86 19.83 4.03
C SER A 110 -26.75 19.80 5.09
N ASN A 111 -26.28 18.64 5.53
CA ASN A 111 -25.25 18.50 6.58
C ASN A 111 -24.08 17.62 6.07
N SER A 112 -23.42 18.04 4.99
CA SER A 112 -22.17 17.41 4.59
C SER A 112 -21.07 17.81 5.59
N PRO A 113 -20.40 16.86 6.27
CA PRO A 113 -19.31 17.20 7.16
C PRO A 113 -18.20 17.88 6.34
N SER A 114 -17.66 18.99 6.85
CA SER A 114 -16.50 19.62 6.22
C SER A 114 -15.34 18.63 6.26
N LEU A 115 -14.67 18.39 5.12
CA LEU A 115 -13.50 17.52 5.05
C LEU A 115 -12.18 18.30 5.06
N ALA A 116 -12.25 19.59 5.39
CA ALA A 116 -11.16 20.56 5.30
C ALA A 116 -9.89 20.14 6.09
N GLY A 117 -10.03 19.41 7.18
CA GLY A 117 -8.91 18.87 7.96
C GLY A 117 -8.10 17.85 7.17
N PHE A 118 -8.75 16.88 6.51
CA PHE A 118 -8.06 15.95 5.61
C PHE A 118 -7.47 16.68 4.40
N GLU A 119 -8.18 17.67 3.86
CA GLU A 119 -7.66 18.45 2.74
C GLU A 119 -6.39 19.20 3.11
N ALA A 120 -6.34 19.79 4.31
CA ALA A 120 -5.16 20.49 4.81
C ALA A 120 -3.93 19.57 4.94
N VAL A 121 -4.11 18.35 5.47
CA VAL A 121 -3.02 17.37 5.60
C VAL A 121 -2.50 16.94 4.21
N LEU A 122 -3.41 16.60 3.29
CA LEU A 122 -3.04 16.20 1.93
C LEU A 122 -2.37 17.34 1.14
N LEU A 123 -2.89 18.56 1.29
CA LEU A 123 -2.31 19.76 0.66
C LEU A 123 -0.94 20.11 1.24
N ALA A 124 -0.71 19.94 2.55
CA ALA A 124 0.61 20.15 3.15
C ALA A 124 1.67 19.23 2.53
N ILE A 125 1.33 17.95 2.32
CA ILE A 125 2.22 16.98 1.69
C ILE A 125 2.47 17.33 0.23
N TYR A 126 1.41 17.68 -0.50
CA TYR A 126 1.51 18.13 -1.88
C TYR A 126 2.38 19.38 -2.03
N ALA A 127 2.21 20.38 -1.15
CA ALA A 127 2.98 21.61 -1.15
C ALA A 127 4.46 21.37 -0.83
N ALA A 128 4.75 20.46 0.12
CA ALA A 128 6.12 20.06 0.44
C ALA A 128 6.80 19.39 -0.76
N GLU A 129 6.13 18.47 -1.43
CA GLU A 129 6.65 17.80 -2.64
C GLU A 129 6.80 18.78 -3.81
N THR A 130 5.85 19.70 -4.00
CA THR A 130 5.93 20.74 -5.05
C THR A 130 7.12 21.66 -4.83
N LYS A 131 7.36 22.07 -3.57
CA LYS A 131 8.55 22.86 -3.20
C LYS A 131 9.84 22.09 -3.43
N LEU A 132 9.85 20.79 -3.14
CA LEU A 132 11.00 19.91 -3.37
C LEU A 132 11.34 19.78 -4.87
N ARG A 133 10.33 19.70 -5.74
CA ARG A 133 10.52 19.62 -7.19
C ARG A 133 10.92 20.97 -7.82
N GLY A 134 10.55 22.09 -7.21
CA GLY A 134 10.91 23.43 -7.69
C GLY A 134 10.47 23.70 -9.13
N GLY A 135 9.30 23.20 -9.53
CA GLY A 135 8.77 23.32 -10.89
C GLY A 135 9.43 22.42 -11.95
N LYS A 136 10.31 21.49 -11.55
CA LYS A 136 10.96 20.55 -12.46
C LYS A 136 10.18 19.23 -12.58
N PRO A 137 10.14 18.61 -13.77
CA PRO A 137 9.65 17.24 -13.91
C PRO A 137 10.58 16.25 -13.22
N VAL A 138 10.04 15.09 -12.84
CA VAL A 138 10.83 13.94 -12.39
C VAL A 138 11.29 13.18 -13.63
N LEU A 139 12.59 13.16 -13.88
CA LEU A 139 13.21 12.52 -15.04
C LEU A 139 13.88 11.20 -14.62
N ILE A 140 13.86 10.22 -15.51
CA ILE A 140 14.57 8.95 -15.37
C ILE A 140 15.44 8.70 -16.61
N SER A 141 16.69 8.29 -16.40
CA SER A 141 17.54 7.80 -17.50
C SER A 141 17.14 6.38 -17.85
N ILE A 142 16.71 6.14 -19.08
CA ILE A 142 16.37 4.82 -19.58
C ILE A 142 17.68 4.08 -19.87
N PRO A 143 17.96 2.94 -19.19
CA PRO A 143 19.16 2.17 -19.44
C PRO A 143 19.19 1.66 -20.89
N ASP A 144 20.34 1.80 -21.54
CA ASP A 144 20.60 1.29 -22.88
C ASP A 144 21.74 0.27 -22.83
N LEU A 145 21.49 -0.95 -23.32
CA LEU A 145 22.47 -2.03 -23.39
C LEU A 145 23.60 -1.74 -24.40
N SER A 146 23.42 -0.76 -25.29
CA SER A 146 24.47 -0.28 -26.18
C SER A 146 25.57 0.49 -25.45
N GLN A 147 25.31 0.91 -24.21
CA GLN A 147 26.24 1.68 -23.38
C GLN A 147 26.84 0.81 -22.27
N PRO A 148 28.11 1.04 -21.89
CA PRO A 148 28.67 0.41 -20.70
C PRO A 148 27.91 0.87 -19.46
N SER A 149 27.61 -0.07 -18.58
CA SER A 149 26.93 0.13 -17.31
C SER A 149 27.65 -0.64 -16.21
N LEU A 150 27.22 -0.45 -14.96
CA LEU A 150 27.78 -1.15 -13.80
C LEU A 150 27.75 -2.68 -13.95
N TYR A 151 26.77 -3.23 -14.69
CA TYR A 151 26.54 -4.68 -14.81
C TYR A 151 26.90 -5.24 -16.19
N HIS A 152 27.12 -4.39 -17.20
CA HIS A 152 27.31 -4.83 -18.58
C HIS A 152 28.28 -3.93 -19.33
N SER A 153 29.18 -4.53 -20.11
CA SER A 153 30.00 -3.81 -21.08
C SER A 153 29.71 -4.33 -22.50
N PRO A 154 29.28 -3.47 -23.44
CA PRO A 154 28.95 -3.90 -24.79
C PRO A 154 30.22 -4.36 -25.53
N ARG A 155 30.10 -5.49 -26.25
CA ARG A 155 31.22 -6.05 -27.01
C ARG A 155 31.64 -5.18 -28.20
N ASN A 156 30.69 -4.50 -28.82
CA ASN A 156 30.93 -3.64 -29.97
C ASN A 156 30.92 -2.18 -29.52
N LYS A 157 32.01 -1.44 -29.79
CA LYS A 157 32.05 0.01 -29.55
C LYS A 157 31.12 0.68 -30.56
N VAL A 158 30.02 1.24 -30.07
CA VAL A 158 29.11 2.00 -30.93
C VAL A 158 29.76 3.35 -31.26
N GLY A 159 29.69 3.77 -32.52
CA GLY A 159 30.20 5.08 -32.95
C GLY A 159 29.57 6.24 -32.18
N SER A 160 30.31 7.35 -32.05
CA SER A 160 30.03 8.52 -31.21
C SER A 160 28.60 9.10 -31.29
N ASN A 161 27.82 8.79 -32.32
CA ASN A 161 26.47 9.33 -32.53
C ASN A 161 25.34 8.52 -31.87
N ALA A 162 25.61 7.31 -31.37
CA ALA A 162 24.61 6.49 -30.67
C ALA A 162 24.60 6.68 -29.13
N ALA A 163 25.47 7.55 -28.60
CA ALA A 163 25.65 7.77 -27.17
C ALA A 163 24.61 8.75 -26.56
N ARG A 164 23.39 8.83 -27.10
CA ARG A 164 22.35 9.66 -26.51
C ARG A 164 21.62 8.87 -25.43
N VAL A 165 21.84 9.26 -24.19
CA VAL A 165 21.08 8.75 -23.04
C VAL A 165 19.61 9.12 -23.26
N SER A 166 18.75 8.11 -23.45
CA SER A 166 17.32 8.31 -23.53
C SER A 166 16.79 8.73 -22.15
N VAL A 167 16.17 9.91 -22.07
CA VAL A 167 15.57 10.41 -20.83
C VAL A 167 14.06 10.30 -20.92
N GLY A 168 13.47 9.55 -19.99
CA GLY A 168 12.03 9.45 -19.79
C GLY A 168 11.52 10.47 -18.76
N VAL A 169 10.30 10.95 -18.94
CA VAL A 169 9.60 11.76 -17.94
C VAL A 169 8.72 10.83 -17.09
N LEU A 170 9.05 10.66 -15.82
CA LEU A 170 8.29 9.83 -14.89
C LEU A 170 7.06 10.55 -14.34
N SER A 171 7.20 11.86 -14.07
CA SER A 171 6.13 12.71 -13.56
C SER A 171 6.32 14.14 -14.06
N ALA A 172 5.23 14.75 -14.51
CA ALA A 172 5.19 16.15 -14.94
C ALA A 172 5.55 17.10 -13.78
N PRO A 173 5.97 18.35 -14.07
CA PRO A 173 6.16 19.35 -13.04
C PRO A 173 4.85 19.60 -12.29
N LEU A 174 4.94 19.75 -10.96
CA LEU A 174 3.77 20.01 -10.11
C LEU A 174 3.49 21.51 -10.01
N GLU A 175 2.22 21.88 -10.12
CA GLU A 175 1.74 23.25 -9.98
C GLU A 175 1.27 23.50 -8.54
N PRO A 176 1.72 24.57 -7.85
CA PRO A 176 1.24 24.88 -6.51
C PRO A 176 -0.29 24.99 -6.43
N GLN A 177 -0.89 24.29 -5.47
CA GLN A 177 -2.33 24.32 -5.22
C GLN A 177 -2.61 24.91 -3.83
N ILE A 178 -3.55 25.86 -3.76
CA ILE A 178 -3.95 26.53 -2.51
C ILE A 178 -5.12 25.80 -1.84
N ALA A 179 -5.97 25.14 -2.63
CA ALA A 179 -7.15 24.43 -2.16
C ALA A 179 -7.42 23.18 -3.01
N MET A 180 -8.11 22.19 -2.43
CA MET A 180 -8.42 20.95 -3.11
C MET A 180 -9.70 21.06 -3.95
N LYS A 181 -9.52 21.28 -5.26
CA LYS A 181 -10.62 21.30 -6.23
C LYS A 181 -10.92 19.89 -6.73
N SER A 182 -12.17 19.63 -7.14
CA SER A 182 -12.60 18.31 -7.67
C SER A 182 -11.73 17.79 -8.82
N THR A 183 -11.31 18.67 -9.74
CA THR A 183 -10.49 18.33 -10.91
C THR A 183 -9.04 17.97 -10.57
N LYS A 184 -8.49 18.52 -9.48
CA LYS A 184 -7.09 18.31 -9.07
C LYS A 184 -6.96 17.33 -7.90
N ARG A 185 -8.08 16.96 -7.26
CA ARG A 185 -8.16 16.04 -6.11
C ARG A 185 -7.39 14.75 -6.34
N ALA A 186 -7.65 14.05 -7.44
CA ALA A 186 -7.01 12.78 -7.71
C ALA A 186 -5.49 12.91 -7.90
N GLY A 187 -5.03 14.02 -8.52
CA GLY A 187 -3.61 14.31 -8.64
C GLY A 187 -2.94 14.65 -7.31
N ILE A 188 -3.60 15.42 -6.44
CA ILE A 188 -3.10 15.76 -5.10
C ILE A 188 -2.93 14.49 -4.26
N ILE A 189 -3.97 13.64 -4.22
CA ILE A 189 -3.96 12.37 -3.50
C ILE A 189 -2.94 11.40 -4.11
N GLY A 190 -2.86 11.34 -5.44
CA GLY A 190 -1.86 10.54 -6.15
C GLY A 190 -0.44 10.92 -5.77
N VAL A 191 -0.13 12.21 -5.65
CA VAL A 191 1.18 12.68 -5.17
C VAL A 191 1.41 12.33 -3.69
N ALA A 192 0.40 12.45 -2.83
CA ALA A 192 0.52 12.03 -1.43
C ALA A 192 0.82 10.52 -1.30
N LEU A 193 0.17 9.68 -2.12
CA LEU A 193 0.45 8.25 -2.21
C LEU A 193 1.83 7.95 -2.82
N ASP A 194 2.31 8.76 -3.78
CA ASP A 194 3.68 8.63 -4.28
C ASP A 194 4.71 8.98 -3.19
N CYS A 195 4.43 9.98 -2.35
CA CYS A 195 5.25 10.29 -1.16
C CYS A 195 5.26 9.11 -0.17
N TYR A 196 4.12 8.45 0.06
CA TYR A 196 4.05 7.21 0.84
C TYR A 196 4.90 6.10 0.19
N TYR A 197 4.77 5.91 -1.13
CA TYR A 197 5.52 4.89 -1.87
C TYR A 197 7.04 5.05 -1.74
N LYS A 198 7.56 6.29 -1.75
CA LYS A 198 9.00 6.56 -1.57
C LYS A 198 9.57 6.03 -0.24
N VAL A 199 8.73 5.89 0.79
CA VAL A 199 9.12 5.43 2.13
C VAL A 199 8.49 4.08 2.51
N ILE A 200 7.89 3.38 1.56
CA ILE A 200 7.07 2.17 1.79
C ILE A 200 7.81 1.02 2.49
N SER A 201 9.12 0.93 2.32
CA SER A 201 9.96 -0.09 2.98
C SER A 201 10.02 0.10 4.50
N GLN A 202 9.80 1.32 4.98
CA GLN A 202 9.76 1.65 6.41
C GLN A 202 8.33 1.62 6.98
N MET A 203 7.32 1.43 6.12
CA MET A 203 5.92 1.46 6.52
C MET A 203 5.47 0.13 7.13
N PRO A 204 4.71 0.17 8.24
CA PRO A 204 4.21 -1.04 8.88
C PRO A 204 3.13 -1.72 8.04
N SER A 205 2.87 -3.00 8.36
CA SER A 205 1.92 -3.84 7.62
C SER A 205 0.48 -3.32 7.65
N TRP A 206 0.01 -2.79 8.79
CA TRP A 206 -1.36 -2.26 8.92
C TRP A 206 -1.66 -1.10 7.97
N SER A 207 -0.72 -0.17 7.78
CA SER A 207 -0.85 0.92 6.81
C SER A 207 -0.98 0.40 5.37
N LYS A 208 -0.22 -0.65 5.02
CA LYS A 208 -0.29 -1.31 3.71
C LYS A 208 -1.61 -2.05 3.51
N LEU A 209 -2.11 -2.72 4.56
CA LEU A 209 -3.41 -3.40 4.56
C LEU A 209 -4.54 -2.42 4.30
N ASP A 210 -4.54 -1.26 4.94
CA ASP A 210 -5.56 -0.24 4.74
C ASP A 210 -5.58 0.22 3.27
N LEU A 211 -4.41 0.44 2.65
CA LEU A 211 -4.41 0.77 1.22
C LEU A 211 -5.03 -0.34 0.37
N CYS A 212 -4.68 -1.60 0.62
CA CYS A 212 -5.20 -2.72 -0.16
C CYS A 212 -6.72 -2.83 -0.02
N ARG A 213 -7.25 -2.65 1.20
CA ARG A 213 -8.69 -2.61 1.49
C ARG A 213 -9.41 -1.44 0.79
N PHE A 214 -8.83 -0.24 0.83
CA PHE A 214 -9.42 0.90 0.13
C PHE A 214 -9.32 0.74 -1.39
N ALA A 215 -8.22 0.20 -1.91
CA ALA A 215 -8.06 -0.05 -3.34
C ALA A 215 -9.09 -1.07 -3.87
N SER A 216 -9.37 -2.15 -3.12
CA SER A 216 -10.45 -3.07 -3.46
C SER A 216 -11.82 -2.39 -3.37
N ALA A 217 -12.06 -1.58 -2.33
CA ALA A 217 -13.32 -0.86 -2.15
C ALA A 217 -13.58 0.17 -3.27
N TRP A 218 -12.56 0.90 -3.71
CA TRP A 218 -12.68 1.92 -4.77
C TRP A 218 -13.00 1.32 -6.14
N ALA A 219 -12.53 0.09 -6.39
CA ALA A 219 -12.83 -0.63 -7.62
C ALA A 219 -14.33 -0.95 -7.77
N GLY A 220 -15.06 -1.06 -6.66
CA GLY A 220 -16.50 -1.36 -6.65
C GLY A 220 -16.80 -2.85 -6.52
N GLN A 221 -18.05 -3.23 -6.84
CA GLN A 221 -18.58 -4.57 -6.62
C GLN A 221 -17.87 -5.66 -7.45
N GLU A 222 -17.90 -6.88 -6.91
CA GLU A 222 -17.31 -8.09 -7.48
C GLU A 222 -17.84 -8.36 -8.91
N CYS A 223 -16.95 -8.21 -9.88
CA CYS A 223 -17.19 -8.60 -11.27
C CYS A 223 -16.73 -10.04 -11.48
N PRO A 224 -17.44 -10.86 -12.29
CA PRO A 224 -16.97 -12.18 -12.71
C PRO A 224 -15.58 -12.16 -13.36
N CYS A 225 -15.21 -11.04 -13.99
CA CYS A 225 -13.88 -10.82 -14.56
C CYS A 225 -12.73 -10.93 -13.54
N ARG A 226 -13.02 -10.91 -12.24
CA ARG A 226 -12.05 -11.19 -11.17
C ARG A 226 -11.55 -12.64 -11.19
N THR A 227 -12.39 -13.59 -11.57
CA THR A 227 -12.10 -15.03 -11.57
C THR A 227 -11.61 -15.54 -12.92
N GLU A 228 -11.54 -14.70 -13.96
CA GLU A 228 -11.01 -15.06 -15.29
C GLU A 228 -9.64 -15.73 -15.24
N PHE A 229 -8.83 -15.38 -14.23
CA PHE A 229 -7.49 -15.94 -14.09
C PHE A 229 -7.45 -17.24 -13.29
N ASP A 230 -8.52 -17.59 -12.57
CA ASP A 230 -8.59 -18.79 -11.72
C ASP A 230 -9.02 -20.02 -12.54
N GLU A 231 -9.80 -19.83 -13.61
CA GLU A 231 -10.22 -20.90 -14.53
C GLU A 231 -9.05 -21.57 -15.28
N ILE A 232 -7.89 -20.92 -15.38
CA ILE A 232 -6.71 -21.51 -16.05
C ILE A 232 -6.08 -22.63 -15.18
N GLU A 233 -6.31 -22.65 -13.86
CA GLU A 233 -5.77 -23.69 -12.97
C GLU A 233 -6.55 -25.01 -13.05
N THR A 234 -7.85 -24.99 -13.39
CA THR A 234 -8.64 -26.23 -13.48
C THR A 234 -8.44 -26.99 -14.80
N VAL A 235 -8.00 -26.33 -15.86
CA VAL A 235 -7.89 -26.96 -17.19
C VAL A 235 -6.56 -27.71 -17.37
N ILE A 236 -5.50 -27.34 -16.64
CA ILE A 236 -4.19 -28.00 -16.78
C ILE A 236 -4.15 -29.36 -16.05
N ASP A 237 -4.98 -29.56 -15.03
CA ASP A 237 -5.09 -30.83 -14.31
C ASP A 237 -6.16 -31.78 -14.90
N SER A 238 -6.92 -31.33 -15.91
CA SER A 238 -8.07 -32.06 -16.49
C SER A 238 -7.79 -32.70 -17.85
N PHE A 239 -6.53 -32.75 -18.31
CA PHE A 239 -6.17 -33.45 -19.56
C PHE A 239 -5.94 -34.97 -19.41
N SER A 240 -6.54 -35.59 -18.38
CA SER A 240 -6.82 -37.03 -18.39
C SER A 240 -8.30 -37.28 -18.70
N GLU A 241 -8.56 -37.63 -19.96
CA GLU A 241 -9.64 -38.51 -20.44
C GLU A 241 -11.11 -38.17 -20.09
N ILE A 242 -11.76 -37.49 -21.05
CA ILE A 242 -13.08 -37.79 -21.67
C ILE A 242 -14.10 -38.58 -20.81
N GLU A 243 -15.21 -37.94 -20.42
CA GLU A 243 -16.58 -38.32 -20.83
C GLU A 243 -17.68 -37.47 -20.15
N ASP A 244 -18.60 -37.02 -21.00
CA ASP A 244 -20.05 -36.99 -20.78
C ASP A 244 -20.72 -35.92 -19.88
N VAL A 245 -21.44 -35.06 -20.59
CA VAL A 245 -22.72 -34.40 -20.30
C VAL A 245 -23.29 -34.61 -18.89
N GLY A 246 -23.21 -33.57 -18.04
CA GLY A 246 -24.09 -33.49 -16.87
C GLY A 246 -23.55 -32.66 -15.70
N ARG A 247 -23.52 -31.32 -15.84
CA ARG A 247 -23.68 -30.42 -14.67
C ARG A 247 -24.01 -28.98 -15.02
N GLU A 248 -25.08 -28.80 -15.78
CA GLU A 248 -25.86 -27.58 -15.78
C GLU A 248 -26.78 -27.53 -14.55
N MET A 249 -26.22 -27.59 -13.32
CA MET A 249 -26.95 -27.31 -12.07
C MET A 249 -26.00 -27.24 -10.86
N GLY A 250 -25.13 -26.25 -10.81
CA GLY A 250 -24.27 -25.98 -9.64
C GLY A 250 -24.10 -24.50 -9.31
N LYS A 251 -24.84 -23.62 -9.99
CA LYS A 251 -24.74 -22.16 -9.86
C LYS A 251 -25.78 -21.61 -8.89
N LEU A 252 -25.93 -22.19 -7.70
CA LEU A 252 -26.76 -21.62 -6.62
C LEU A 252 -26.30 -22.16 -5.26
N VAL A 253 -25.08 -21.82 -4.84
CA VAL A 253 -24.77 -21.71 -3.40
C VAL A 253 -23.98 -20.42 -3.24
N ILE A 254 -24.72 -19.31 -3.15
CA ILE A 254 -24.21 -18.09 -2.54
C ILE A 254 -24.23 -18.39 -1.05
N GLU A 255 -23.12 -18.88 -0.51
CA GLU A 255 -22.85 -18.74 0.92
C GLU A 255 -22.55 -17.26 1.19
N GLU A 256 -23.63 -16.54 1.46
CA GLU A 256 -23.63 -15.15 1.85
C GLU A 256 -23.09 -15.06 3.29
N SER A 257 -21.78 -14.92 3.41
CA SER A 257 -21.14 -14.44 4.64
C SER A 257 -19.94 -13.54 4.33
N CYS A 258 -20.15 -12.54 3.47
CA CYS A 258 -19.27 -11.37 3.41
C CYS A 258 -19.99 -10.20 4.08
N SER A 259 -19.81 -10.09 5.40
CA SER A 259 -20.29 -8.97 6.20
C SER A 259 -19.79 -7.63 5.65
N ASP A 260 -20.74 -6.77 5.31
CA ASP A 260 -20.72 -5.30 5.38
C ASP A 260 -19.39 -4.57 5.12
N SER A 261 -19.12 -4.31 3.85
CA SER A 261 -18.66 -2.98 3.42
C SER A 261 -18.87 -2.85 1.92
N ARG A 262 -20.05 -2.37 1.53
CA ARG A 262 -20.29 -1.89 0.16
C ARG A 262 -19.32 -0.74 -0.12
N GLY A 263 -18.15 -1.05 -0.66
CA GLY A 263 -17.15 -0.07 -1.06
C GLY A 263 -17.80 0.96 -2.00
N SER A 264 -17.63 2.24 -1.70
CA SER A 264 -18.11 3.30 -2.58
C SER A 264 -17.25 3.30 -3.84
N ARG A 265 -17.83 2.98 -5.00
CA ARG A 265 -17.13 3.03 -6.28
C ARG A 265 -16.68 4.47 -6.57
N ILE A 266 -15.40 4.65 -6.88
CA ILE A 266 -14.77 5.97 -7.05
C ILE A 266 -14.26 6.11 -8.50
N PRO A 267 -14.28 7.32 -9.09
CA PRO A 267 -13.50 7.57 -10.30
C PRO A 267 -12.00 7.42 -10.01
N LEU A 268 -11.34 6.49 -10.71
CA LEU A 268 -9.91 6.20 -10.56
C LEU A 268 -9.14 6.67 -11.80
N PRO A 269 -8.88 7.99 -11.95
CA PRO A 269 -8.07 8.48 -13.06
C PRO A 269 -6.62 8.01 -12.89
N TRP A 270 -5.86 8.06 -13.99
CA TRP A 270 -4.53 7.46 -14.07
C TRP A 270 -3.55 8.03 -13.02
N GLU A 271 -3.66 9.31 -12.68
CA GLU A 271 -2.84 9.99 -11.68
C GLU A 271 -2.98 9.39 -10.27
N LEU A 272 -4.16 8.87 -9.95
CA LEU A 272 -4.42 8.15 -8.70
C LEU A 272 -4.11 6.66 -8.83
N MET A 273 -4.44 6.06 -9.97
CA MET A 273 -4.24 4.63 -10.22
C MET A 273 -2.75 4.25 -10.21
N GLN A 274 -1.88 5.08 -10.80
CA GLN A 274 -0.45 4.80 -10.93
C GLN A 274 0.26 4.55 -9.59
N PRO A 275 0.18 5.45 -8.58
CA PRO A 275 0.80 5.20 -7.27
C PRO A 275 0.13 4.05 -6.52
N VAL A 276 -1.18 3.87 -6.64
CA VAL A 276 -1.90 2.72 -6.03
C VAL A 276 -1.34 1.40 -6.55
N LEU A 277 -1.18 1.25 -7.87
CA LEU A 277 -0.62 0.03 -8.47
C LEU A 277 0.84 -0.23 -8.05
N ARG A 278 1.65 0.82 -7.89
CA ARG A 278 3.03 0.68 -7.38
C ARG A 278 3.05 0.18 -5.93
N ILE A 279 2.19 0.74 -5.09
CA ILE A 279 2.10 0.33 -3.68
C ILE A 279 1.58 -1.10 -3.58
N VAL A 280 0.49 -1.43 -4.28
CA VAL A 280 -0.07 -2.79 -4.30
C VAL A 280 0.96 -3.79 -4.85
N GLY A 281 1.71 -3.43 -5.90
CA GLY A 281 2.81 -4.25 -6.41
C GLY A 281 3.90 -4.50 -5.37
N HIS A 282 4.25 -3.51 -4.55
CA HIS A 282 5.14 -3.71 -3.41
C HIS A 282 4.52 -4.61 -2.34
N CYS A 283 3.24 -4.43 -2.00
CA CYS A 283 2.54 -5.28 -1.02
C CYS A 283 2.54 -6.75 -1.45
N LEU A 284 2.37 -7.01 -2.75
CA LEU A 284 2.30 -8.34 -3.36
C LEU A 284 3.67 -9.04 -3.41
N LEU A 285 4.71 -8.34 -3.87
CA LEU A 285 6.02 -8.92 -4.20
C LEU A 285 7.13 -8.58 -3.20
N GLY A 286 6.82 -7.75 -2.18
CA GLY A 286 7.81 -7.34 -1.19
C GLY A 286 8.26 -8.50 -0.31
N PRO A 287 9.57 -8.73 -0.13
CA PRO A 287 10.09 -9.91 0.58
C PRO A 287 9.78 -9.91 2.08
N LEU A 288 9.60 -8.73 2.67
CA LEU A 288 9.38 -8.54 4.11
C LEU A 288 7.90 -8.34 4.48
N ASN A 289 6.98 -8.54 3.54
CA ASN A 289 5.55 -8.39 3.84
C ASN A 289 4.98 -9.68 4.45
N SER A 290 4.08 -9.53 5.42
CA SER A 290 3.29 -10.63 5.95
C SER A 290 2.37 -11.21 4.87
N ASP A 291 1.98 -12.47 5.03
CA ASP A 291 1.11 -13.14 4.06
C ASP A 291 -0.28 -12.47 3.99
N ASP A 292 -0.79 -11.94 5.11
CA ASP A 292 -2.01 -11.13 5.13
C ASP A 292 -1.96 -9.93 4.17
N VAL A 293 -0.82 -9.25 4.09
CA VAL A 293 -0.62 -8.10 3.19
C VAL A 293 -0.58 -8.56 1.73
N LYS A 294 0.04 -9.72 1.46
CA LYS A 294 0.10 -10.28 0.11
C LYS A 294 -1.28 -10.76 -0.35
N ASP A 295 -2.06 -11.38 0.53
CA ASP A 295 -3.42 -11.84 0.24
C ASP A 295 -4.36 -10.65 0.01
N ALA A 296 -4.33 -9.64 0.88
CA ALA A 296 -5.09 -8.41 0.68
C ALA A 296 -4.70 -7.69 -0.63
N ALA A 297 -3.40 -7.65 -0.96
CA ALA A 297 -2.93 -7.10 -2.23
C ALA A 297 -3.40 -7.92 -3.43
N SER A 298 -3.37 -9.25 -3.34
CA SER A 298 -3.82 -10.17 -4.38
C SER A 298 -5.31 -9.99 -4.69
N VAL A 299 -6.13 -9.76 -3.67
CA VAL A 299 -7.54 -9.34 -3.81
C VAL A 299 -7.64 -7.97 -4.49
N ALA A 300 -6.92 -6.97 -3.98
CA ALA A 300 -6.95 -5.60 -4.49
C ALA A 300 -6.56 -5.50 -5.98
N VAL A 301 -5.49 -6.20 -6.42
CA VAL A 301 -5.09 -6.20 -7.84
C VAL A 301 -6.19 -6.74 -8.73
N ARG A 302 -6.87 -7.83 -8.33
CA ARG A 302 -7.94 -8.41 -9.16
C ARG A 302 -9.16 -7.49 -9.22
N CYS A 303 -9.53 -6.84 -8.11
CA CYS A 303 -10.59 -5.83 -8.11
C CYS A 303 -10.22 -4.66 -9.04
N LEU A 304 -8.97 -4.17 -8.97
CA LEU A 304 -8.47 -3.10 -9.85
C LEU A 304 -8.41 -3.53 -11.33
N TYR A 305 -8.08 -4.79 -11.63
CA TYR A 305 -8.15 -5.33 -12.98
C TYR A 305 -9.58 -5.29 -13.52
N ALA A 306 -10.54 -5.81 -12.76
CA ALA A 306 -11.95 -5.79 -13.13
C ALA A 306 -12.41 -4.35 -13.43
N ARG A 307 -12.05 -3.41 -12.55
CA ARG A 307 -12.34 -1.99 -12.72
C ARG A 307 -11.70 -1.40 -13.98
N ALA A 308 -10.42 -1.68 -14.20
CA ALA A 308 -9.68 -1.20 -15.37
C ALA A 308 -10.24 -1.74 -16.69
N SER A 309 -10.71 -2.99 -16.70
CA SER A 309 -11.40 -3.61 -17.84
C SER A 309 -12.74 -2.94 -18.11
N HIS A 310 -13.52 -2.63 -17.08
CA HIS A 310 -14.78 -1.88 -17.24
C HIS A 310 -14.57 -0.44 -17.73
N ASP A 311 -13.54 0.25 -17.23
CA ASP A 311 -13.22 1.63 -17.63
C ASP A 311 -12.40 1.70 -18.92
N LEU A 312 -12.03 0.56 -19.51
CA LEU A 312 -11.23 0.44 -20.73
C LEU A 312 -9.91 1.25 -20.66
N VAL A 313 -9.22 1.19 -19.53
CA VAL A 313 -7.93 1.89 -19.32
C VAL A 313 -6.76 0.94 -19.63
N PRO A 314 -6.16 0.99 -20.84
CA PRO A 314 -5.22 -0.04 -21.31
C PRO A 314 -3.97 -0.15 -20.43
N GLN A 315 -3.46 0.97 -19.92
CA GLN A 315 -2.27 1.00 -19.06
C GLN A 315 -2.53 0.31 -17.72
N ALA A 316 -3.73 0.47 -17.17
CA ALA A 316 -4.16 -0.18 -15.93
C ALA A 316 -4.43 -1.68 -16.16
N ILE A 317 -5.05 -2.05 -17.29
CA ILE A 317 -5.28 -3.46 -17.65
C ILE A 317 -3.95 -4.22 -17.77
N LEU A 318 -2.98 -3.65 -18.51
CA LEU A 318 -1.69 -4.29 -18.72
C LEU A 318 -0.91 -4.46 -17.41
N SER A 319 -0.87 -3.41 -16.58
CA SER A 319 -0.15 -3.45 -15.30
C SER A 319 -0.78 -4.40 -14.29
N THR A 320 -2.10 -4.36 -14.11
CA THR A 320 -2.81 -5.27 -13.19
C THR A 320 -2.73 -6.73 -13.64
N ARG A 321 -2.92 -7.02 -14.94
CA ARG A 321 -2.74 -8.38 -15.47
C ARG A 321 -1.32 -8.92 -15.26
N SER A 322 -0.31 -8.08 -15.46
CA SER A 322 1.09 -8.45 -15.22
C SER A 322 1.33 -8.77 -13.74
N LEU A 323 0.78 -7.98 -12.82
CA LEU A 323 0.87 -8.23 -11.38
C LEU A 323 0.18 -9.54 -10.96
N ILE A 324 -1.01 -9.84 -11.51
CA ILE A 324 -1.73 -11.09 -11.24
C ILE A 324 -0.90 -12.31 -11.69
N GLN A 325 -0.29 -12.24 -12.87
CA GLN A 325 0.56 -13.32 -13.38
C GLN A 325 1.82 -13.51 -12.54
N LEU A 326 2.41 -12.42 -12.05
CA LEU A 326 3.58 -12.48 -11.17
C LEU A 326 3.21 -13.10 -9.81
N ASP A 327 2.06 -12.74 -9.22
CA ASP A 327 1.57 -13.35 -7.97
C ASP A 327 1.36 -14.85 -8.12
N LYS A 328 0.67 -15.29 -9.19
CA LYS A 328 0.47 -16.71 -9.48
C LYS A 328 1.80 -17.47 -9.55
N ARG A 329 2.73 -16.99 -10.39
CA ARG A 329 4.05 -17.61 -10.52
C ARG A 329 4.84 -17.61 -9.22
N ALA A 330 4.75 -16.55 -8.41
CA ALA A 330 5.42 -16.48 -7.12
C ALA A 330 4.85 -17.49 -6.12
N ARG A 331 3.51 -17.64 -6.07
CA ARG A 331 2.83 -18.64 -5.24
C ARG A 331 3.13 -20.07 -5.71
N ASP A 332 3.15 -20.31 -7.02
CA ASP A 332 3.49 -21.62 -7.57
C ASP A 332 4.94 -22.00 -7.27
N ALA A 333 5.88 -21.05 -7.43
CA ALA A 333 7.27 -21.25 -7.04
C ALA A 333 7.41 -21.55 -5.53
N ALA A 334 6.64 -20.87 -4.68
CA ALA A 334 6.63 -21.13 -3.24
C ALA A 334 6.05 -22.52 -2.90
N LYS A 335 4.94 -22.93 -3.56
CA LYS A 335 4.36 -24.27 -3.42
C LYS A 335 5.35 -25.36 -3.85
N MET A 336 6.01 -25.19 -4.99
CA MET A 336 7.03 -26.13 -5.48
C MET A 336 8.24 -26.21 -4.53
N ALA A 337 8.69 -25.08 -4.00
CA ALA A 337 9.77 -25.05 -3.00
C ALA A 337 9.38 -25.78 -1.71
N ALA A 338 8.14 -25.60 -1.23
CA ALA A 338 7.62 -26.29 -0.06
C ALA A 338 7.50 -27.81 -0.28
N ALA A 339 7.03 -28.25 -1.46
CA ALA A 339 6.95 -29.67 -1.81
C ALA A 339 8.34 -30.34 -1.86
N ASN A 340 9.35 -29.64 -2.41
CA ASN A 340 10.74 -30.11 -2.43
C ASN A 340 11.39 -30.15 -1.03
N ALA A 341 11.01 -29.24 -0.13
CA ALA A 341 11.46 -29.27 1.26
C ALA A 341 10.80 -30.42 2.06
N ALA A 342 9.53 -30.72 1.79
CA ALA A 342 8.83 -31.84 2.42
C ALA A 342 9.38 -33.20 1.98
N SER A 343 9.75 -33.35 0.70
CA SER A 343 10.32 -34.60 0.18
C SER A 343 11.75 -34.87 0.69
N SER A 344 12.52 -33.81 1.00
CA SER A 344 13.88 -33.96 1.55
C SER A 344 13.91 -34.27 3.05
N ASN A 345 12.94 -33.79 3.84
CA ASN A 345 12.84 -34.10 5.28
C ASN A 345 12.31 -35.51 5.59
N ALA A 346 11.69 -36.21 4.63
CA ALA A 346 11.23 -37.59 4.81
C ALA A 346 12.38 -38.63 4.90
N ASN A 347 13.62 -38.25 4.56
CA ASN A 347 14.75 -39.17 4.44
C ASN A 347 15.78 -39.11 5.59
N THR A 348 15.47 -38.50 6.73
CA THR A 348 16.35 -38.61 7.92
C THR A 348 15.83 -39.67 8.90
N PRO A 349 16.48 -40.85 9.01
CA PRO A 349 16.11 -41.84 10.00
C PRO A 349 16.52 -41.35 11.39
N SER A 350 15.55 -41.14 12.27
CA SER A 350 15.77 -40.89 13.69
C SER A 350 16.35 -42.15 14.34
N LYS A 351 17.69 -42.26 14.36
CA LYS A 351 18.36 -43.27 15.19
C LYS A 351 18.07 -42.96 16.66
N ALA A 352 17.37 -43.88 17.33
CA ALA A 352 17.17 -43.88 18.76
C ALA A 352 18.53 -43.80 19.48
N LYS A 353 18.68 -42.78 20.34
CA LYS A 353 19.83 -42.61 21.23
C LYS A 353 19.82 -43.76 22.25
N LYS A 354 20.82 -44.66 22.19
CA LYS A 354 21.09 -45.61 23.28
C LYS A 354 21.60 -44.84 24.51
N PRO A 355 21.24 -45.24 25.74
CA PRO A 355 21.75 -44.60 26.94
C PRO A 355 23.21 -45.00 27.16
N GLU A 356 24.10 -44.02 27.31
CA GLU A 356 25.48 -44.26 27.73
C GLU A 356 25.52 -44.64 29.21
N VAL A 357 26.00 -45.85 29.49
CA VAL A 357 26.34 -46.32 30.82
C VAL A 357 27.68 -45.69 31.22
N LEU A 358 27.64 -44.79 32.20
CA LEU A 358 28.83 -44.22 32.84
C LEU A 358 29.53 -45.29 33.67
N LEU A 359 30.64 -45.81 33.16
CA LEU A 359 31.61 -46.58 33.97
C LEU A 359 32.53 -45.58 34.69
N VAL A 360 32.24 -45.40 35.98
CA VAL A 360 33.17 -44.87 36.97
C VAL A 360 34.29 -45.89 37.17
N SER A 361 35.54 -45.46 37.15
CA SER A 361 36.65 -46.22 37.74
C SER A 361 37.49 -45.29 38.61
N LYS A 362 37.86 -45.88 39.76
CA LYS A 362 38.51 -45.31 40.94
C LYS A 362 39.87 -44.69 40.70
#